data_AF-A0A2N0S4K1-F1
#
_entry.id   AF-A0A2N0S4K1-F1
#
_cell.length_a   1.000
_cell.length_b   1.000
_cell.length_c   1.000
_cell.angle_alpha   90.00
_cell.angle_beta   90.00
_cell.angle_gamma   90.00
#
_symmetry.space_group_name_H-M   'P 1'
#
loop_
_entity.id
_entity.type
_entity.pdbx_description
1 polymer ?
#
loop_
_entity_poly.entity_id
_entity_poly.type
_entity_poly.pdbx_seq_one_letter_code
_entity_poly.pdbx_strand_id
1 'polypeptide(L)'
;MKHSDTLIKLSIKGEENHWPLSFIKVFNNLQELNISLSFINEDEDFEYFKDLQHFTFPHLRKLNVNLPTKFEPIVVKFLENNGENLEEFQSRCKCKNSSINRAVNDHCPKLKSLHTIFGENLSGLLLRNIFKKCKKLESIEIFRRGSNLSGKELLKIVAENSPKNFHELKFHNYYAELDVEDLKSFFISWKKRNPQKSLTLNFKNVGSKKNNEMKEIINEYEKIGVIKILKV
;
A
#
# COMPACT_ATOMS: atom_id res chain seq x y z
N MET A 1 -0.69 27.64 18.26
CA MET A 1 0.51 27.55 17.41
C MET A 1 0.24 28.40 16.17
N LYS A 2 1.10 29.36 15.79
CA LYS A 2 0.90 30.09 14.51
C LYS A 2 0.85 29.06 13.37
N HIS A 3 -0.09 29.19 12.44
CA HIS A 3 -0.32 28.30 11.28
C HIS A 3 -1.10 26.98 11.53
N SER A 4 -1.73 26.78 12.70
CA SER A 4 -2.56 25.58 12.93
C SER A 4 -3.62 25.38 11.84
N ASP A 5 -4.18 26.48 11.36
CA ASP A 5 -5.32 26.46 10.43
C ASP A 5 -4.86 26.51 8.96
N THR A 6 -3.57 26.64 8.68
CA THR A 6 -3.06 26.70 7.30
C THR A 6 -2.21 25.48 6.93
N LEU A 7 -1.78 24.68 7.91
CA LEU A 7 -0.93 23.53 7.65
C LEU A 7 -1.73 22.39 7.00
N ILE A 8 -1.43 22.13 5.73
CA ILE A 8 -2.07 21.07 4.94
C ILE A 8 -1.23 19.79 4.80
N LYS A 9 0.08 19.89 5.04
CA LYS A 9 1.02 18.77 4.91
C LYS A 9 1.99 18.77 6.07
N LEU A 10 2.22 17.60 6.65
CA LEU A 10 3.17 17.41 7.74
C LEU A 10 3.97 16.13 7.51
N SER A 11 5.29 16.24 7.59
CA SER A 11 6.20 15.10 7.57
C SER A 11 7.03 15.11 8.84
N ILE A 12 6.93 14.05 9.63
CA ILE A 12 7.71 13.82 10.82
C ILE A 12 8.62 12.64 10.54
N LYS A 13 9.93 12.89 10.65
CA LYS A 13 10.97 11.88 10.51
C LYS A 13 11.88 11.96 11.71
N GLY A 14 12.16 10.83 12.34
CA GLY A 14 13.03 10.75 13.49
C GLY A 14 13.79 9.45 13.51
N GLU A 15 14.97 9.49 14.12
CA GLU A 15 15.79 8.34 14.46
C GLU A 15 16.06 8.42 15.96
N GLU A 16 15.81 7.33 16.69
CA GLU A 16 16.15 7.12 18.13
C GLU A 16 15.43 8.03 19.15
N ASN A 17 15.47 9.36 18.99
CA ASN A 17 14.92 10.32 19.95
C ASN A 17 13.62 10.94 19.44
N HIS A 18 12.50 10.39 19.90
CA HIS A 18 11.19 10.85 19.46
C HIS A 18 10.44 11.63 20.51
N TRP A 19 9.87 12.77 20.11
CA TRP A 19 9.07 13.63 20.97
C TRP A 19 7.57 13.28 20.91
N PRO A 20 6.79 13.64 21.95
CA PRO A 20 5.35 13.48 21.92
C PRO A 20 4.73 14.12 20.68
N LEU A 21 3.83 13.38 20.02
CA LEU A 21 3.12 13.90 18.84
C LEU A 21 1.88 14.72 19.21
N SER A 22 1.61 14.99 20.49
CA SER A 22 0.43 15.75 20.92
C SER A 22 0.28 17.12 20.24
N PHE A 23 1.40 17.74 19.83
CA PHE A 23 1.38 19.01 19.10
C PHE A 23 0.67 18.93 17.74
N ILE A 24 0.58 17.75 17.10
CA ILE A 24 -0.04 17.63 15.77
C ILE A 24 -1.56 17.64 15.81
N LYS A 25 -2.16 17.40 16.98
CA LYS A 25 -3.61 17.31 17.17
C LYS A 25 -4.36 18.58 16.75
N VAL A 26 -3.69 19.74 16.75
CA VAL A 26 -4.31 21.03 16.43
C VAL A 26 -4.43 21.31 14.93
N PHE A 27 -3.84 20.49 14.06
CA PHE A 27 -3.80 20.72 12.61
C PHE A 27 -5.06 20.19 11.90
N ASN A 28 -6.22 20.81 12.15
CA ASN A 28 -7.50 20.35 11.61
C ASN A 28 -7.59 20.34 10.07
N ASN A 29 -6.80 21.19 9.40
CA ASN A 29 -6.76 21.30 7.94
C ASN A 29 -5.72 20.37 7.28
N LEU A 30 -5.11 19.48 8.05
CA LEU A 30 -4.09 18.55 7.55
C LEU A 30 -4.71 17.56 6.54
N GLN A 31 -4.10 17.51 5.35
CA GLN A 31 -4.52 16.63 4.25
C GLN A 31 -3.52 15.50 4.01
N GLU A 32 -2.24 15.74 4.31
CA GLU A 32 -1.18 14.75 4.13
C GLU A 32 -0.34 14.62 5.41
N LEU A 33 -0.26 13.39 5.92
CA LEU A 33 0.54 13.06 7.09
C LEU A 33 1.54 11.96 6.75
N ASN A 34 2.82 12.24 6.96
CA ASN A 34 3.90 11.28 6.86
C ASN A 34 4.58 11.13 8.22
N ILE A 35 4.56 9.93 8.77
CA ILE A 35 5.24 9.59 10.03
C ILE A 35 6.21 8.45 9.73
N SER A 36 7.50 8.72 9.84
CA SER A 36 8.54 7.70 9.65
C SER A 36 9.54 7.76 10.79
N LEU A 37 9.42 6.81 11.71
CA LEU A 37 10.20 6.78 12.93
C LEU A 37 10.98 5.47 13.00
N SER A 38 12.30 5.55 13.06
CA SER A 38 13.16 4.39 13.25
C SER A 38 13.60 4.28 14.71
N PHE A 39 13.72 3.03 15.18
CA PHE A 39 14.12 2.68 16.52
C PHE A 39 15.16 1.58 16.42
N ILE A 40 16.30 1.76 17.08
CA ILE A 40 17.32 0.71 17.18
C ILE A 40 16.86 -0.34 18.18
N ASN A 41 16.26 0.09 19.29
CA ASN A 41 15.73 -0.80 20.31
C ASN A 41 14.20 -0.84 20.26
N GLU A 42 13.65 -1.98 19.83
CA GLU A 42 12.20 -2.19 19.76
C GLU A 42 11.55 -2.37 21.14
N ASP A 43 12.35 -2.54 22.20
CA ASP A 43 11.87 -2.81 23.57
C ASP A 43 11.68 -1.55 24.44
N GLU A 44 12.07 -0.36 23.98
CA GLU A 44 11.85 0.87 24.75
C GLU A 44 10.36 1.26 24.82
N ASP A 45 9.87 1.61 26.01
CA ASP A 45 8.49 2.05 26.21
C ASP A 45 8.28 3.48 25.68
N PHE A 46 7.64 3.59 24.52
CA PHE A 46 7.32 4.89 23.92
C PHE A 46 5.86 5.24 24.16
N GLU A 47 5.52 5.57 25.40
CA GLU A 47 4.16 5.96 25.78
C GLU A 47 3.65 7.18 25.02
N TYR A 48 4.54 8.07 24.60
CA TYR A 48 4.20 9.34 23.94
C TYR A 48 3.51 9.21 22.57
N PHE A 49 3.45 8.01 21.99
CA PHE A 49 2.72 7.73 20.75
C PHE A 49 1.31 7.20 20.97
N LYS A 50 0.96 6.78 22.20
CA LYS A 50 -0.36 6.22 22.51
C LYS A 50 -1.48 7.21 22.15
N ASP A 51 -1.23 8.50 22.28
CA ASP A 51 -2.20 9.55 21.95
C ASP A 51 -2.60 9.60 20.46
N LEU A 52 -1.70 9.16 19.56
CA LEU A 52 -1.95 9.20 18.11
C LEU A 52 -3.24 8.44 17.76
N GLN A 53 -3.55 7.37 18.49
CA GLN A 53 -4.75 6.57 18.28
C GLN A 53 -6.06 7.37 18.45
N HIS A 54 -6.02 8.50 19.16
CA HIS A 54 -7.18 9.36 19.47
C HIS A 54 -7.26 10.61 18.58
N PHE A 55 -6.27 10.84 17.71
CA PHE A 55 -6.26 12.05 16.88
C PHE A 55 -7.22 11.92 15.71
N THR A 56 -7.88 13.03 15.39
CA THR A 56 -8.80 13.16 14.26
C THR A 56 -8.33 14.29 13.34
N PHE A 57 -8.33 13.99 12.05
CA PHE A 57 -7.91 14.86 10.96
C PHE A 57 -9.00 14.79 9.88
N PRO A 58 -10.07 15.59 9.99
CA PRO A 58 -11.25 15.46 9.14
C PRO A 58 -10.97 15.58 7.63
N HIS A 59 -9.89 16.27 7.28
CA HIS A 59 -9.47 16.53 5.90
C HIS A 59 -8.32 15.63 5.41
N LEU A 60 -7.91 14.63 6.20
CA LEU A 60 -6.81 13.74 5.84
C LEU A 60 -7.17 12.90 4.61
N ARG A 61 -6.33 12.99 3.59
CA ARG A 61 -6.46 12.24 2.33
C ARG A 61 -5.28 11.32 2.08
N LYS A 62 -4.09 11.64 2.61
CA LYS A 62 -2.89 10.83 2.41
C LYS A 62 -2.22 10.52 3.74
N LEU A 63 -1.95 9.24 3.97
CA LEU A 63 -1.26 8.77 5.15
C LEU A 63 -0.11 7.84 4.74
N ASN A 64 1.10 8.20 5.18
CA ASN A 64 2.27 7.35 5.09
C ASN A 64 2.80 7.07 6.48
N VAL A 65 2.86 5.79 6.85
CA VAL A 65 3.37 5.32 8.14
C VAL A 65 4.51 4.33 7.94
N ASN A 66 5.61 4.63 8.61
CA ASN A 66 6.75 3.73 8.76
C ASN A 66 7.11 3.72 10.25
N LEU A 67 6.42 2.84 10.97
CA LEU A 67 6.51 2.68 12.42
C LEU A 67 6.86 1.22 12.75
N PRO A 68 7.52 0.97 13.89
CA PRO A 68 7.70 -0.38 14.41
C PRO A 68 6.39 -1.15 14.60
N THR A 69 6.51 -2.48 14.57
CA THR A 69 5.40 -3.43 14.70
C THR A 69 4.55 -3.19 15.94
N LYS A 70 5.16 -2.84 17.08
CA LYS A 70 4.44 -2.60 18.33
C LYS A 70 3.39 -1.47 18.26
N PHE A 71 3.48 -0.59 17.26
CA PHE A 71 2.50 0.47 17.03
C PHE A 71 1.38 0.08 16.06
N GLU A 72 1.33 -1.17 15.58
CA GLU A 72 0.23 -1.67 14.74
C GLU A 72 -1.17 -1.37 15.33
N PRO A 73 -1.43 -1.61 16.64
CA PRO A 73 -2.73 -1.29 17.24
C PRO A 73 -3.09 0.20 17.19
N ILE A 74 -2.09 1.08 17.34
CA ILE A 74 -2.26 2.54 17.27
C ILE A 74 -2.62 2.94 15.84
N VAL A 75 -1.94 2.39 14.84
CA VAL A 75 -2.24 2.66 13.42
C VAL A 75 -3.64 2.16 13.05
N VAL A 76 -4.06 1.00 13.57
CA VAL A 76 -5.42 0.48 13.38
C VAL A 76 -6.46 1.48 13.91
N LYS A 77 -6.33 1.92 15.16
CA LYS A 77 -7.23 2.92 15.75
C LYS A 77 -7.18 4.27 15.03
N PHE A 78 -6.01 4.68 14.55
CA PHE A 78 -5.90 5.87 13.72
C PHE A 78 -6.72 5.75 12.43
N LEU A 79 -6.66 4.59 11.75
CA LEU A 79 -7.43 4.32 10.53
C LEU A 79 -8.94 4.22 10.81
N GLU A 80 -9.35 3.68 11.96
CA GLU A 80 -10.76 3.70 12.40
C GLU A 80 -11.30 5.13 12.45
N ASN A 81 -10.50 6.07 12.97
CA ASN A 81 -10.92 7.46 13.18
C ASN A 81 -10.79 8.34 11.92
N ASN A 82 -9.84 8.03 11.03
CA ASN A 82 -9.45 8.92 9.93
C ASN A 82 -9.58 8.30 8.53
N GLY A 83 -9.93 7.02 8.43
CA GLY A 83 -9.90 6.26 7.18
C GLY A 83 -10.96 6.66 6.16
N GLU A 84 -12.09 7.22 6.58
CA GLU A 84 -13.28 7.40 5.72
C GLU A 84 -12.98 8.22 4.45
N ASN A 85 -12.15 9.25 4.60
CA ASN A 85 -11.76 10.17 3.52
C ASN A 85 -10.39 9.86 2.91
N LEU A 86 -9.73 8.80 3.36
CA LEU A 86 -8.38 8.47 2.93
C LEU A 86 -8.38 8.00 1.46
N GLU A 87 -7.58 8.67 0.65
CA GLU A 87 -7.39 8.39 -0.78
C GLU A 87 -6.09 7.62 -1.03
N GLU A 88 -5.05 7.85 -0.23
CA GLU A 88 -3.76 7.18 -0.35
C GLU A 88 -3.26 6.69 1.01
N PHE A 89 -2.93 5.39 1.09
CA PHE A 89 -2.37 4.79 2.28
C PHE A 89 -1.08 4.04 1.96
N GLN A 90 -0.04 4.31 2.73
CA GLN A 90 1.22 3.60 2.68
C GLN A 90 1.63 3.13 4.07
N SER A 91 1.81 1.81 4.24
CA SER A 91 2.48 1.22 5.39
C SER A 91 3.78 0.54 4.95
N ARG A 92 4.91 1.00 5.49
CA ARG A 92 6.22 0.34 5.33
C ARG A 92 6.63 -0.44 6.58
N CYS A 93 5.71 -0.74 7.49
CA CYS A 93 6.00 -1.60 8.64
C CYS A 93 6.67 -2.90 8.17
N LYS A 94 7.74 -3.31 8.85
CA LYS A 94 8.43 -4.59 8.57
C LYS A 94 7.61 -5.83 8.98
N CYS A 95 6.43 -5.61 9.57
CA CYS A 95 5.53 -6.62 10.09
C CYS A 95 4.52 -7.14 9.05
N LYS A 96 3.79 -8.20 9.40
CA LYS A 96 2.80 -8.86 8.53
C LYS A 96 1.58 -7.99 8.16
N ASN A 97 1.49 -6.74 8.66
CA ASN A 97 0.47 -5.71 8.36
C ASN A 97 -0.98 -6.25 8.38
N SER A 98 -1.18 -7.32 9.16
CA SER A 98 -2.41 -8.10 9.32
C SER A 98 -3.61 -7.24 9.68
N SER A 99 -3.51 -6.56 10.81
CA SER A 99 -4.60 -5.77 11.39
C SER A 99 -4.74 -4.46 10.64
N ILE A 100 -3.63 -3.89 10.16
CA ILE A 100 -3.64 -2.68 9.33
C ILE A 100 -4.43 -2.90 8.03
N ASN A 101 -4.19 -3.98 7.29
CA ASN A 101 -4.91 -4.25 6.06
C ASN A 101 -6.40 -4.55 6.31
N ARG A 102 -6.74 -5.16 7.46
CA ARG A 102 -8.12 -5.33 7.90
C ARG A 102 -8.77 -3.97 8.19
N ALA A 103 -8.09 -3.09 8.91
CA ALA A 103 -8.57 -1.72 9.18
C ALA A 103 -8.75 -0.92 7.88
N VAL A 104 -7.84 -1.06 6.91
CA VAL A 104 -8.00 -0.48 5.57
C VAL A 104 -9.27 -0.99 4.90
N ASN A 105 -9.48 -2.31 4.90
CA ASN A 105 -10.69 -2.92 4.35
C ASN A 105 -11.96 -2.43 5.04
N ASP A 106 -11.92 -2.18 6.34
CA ASP A 106 -13.12 -1.85 7.12
C ASP A 106 -13.43 -0.35 7.16
N HIS A 107 -12.42 0.51 7.09
CA HIS A 107 -12.56 1.94 7.36
C HIS A 107 -12.13 2.86 6.20
N CYS A 108 -11.52 2.35 5.11
CA CYS A 108 -10.99 3.19 4.02
C CYS A 108 -11.71 3.01 2.66
N PRO A 109 -13.03 3.27 2.54
CA PRO A 109 -13.80 2.96 1.33
C PRO A 109 -13.44 3.83 0.10
N LYS A 110 -12.81 5.00 0.30
CA LYS A 110 -12.48 5.97 -0.76
C LYS A 110 -11.06 5.82 -1.31
N LEU A 111 -10.34 4.78 -0.89
CA LEU A 111 -8.95 4.57 -1.24
C LEU A 111 -8.75 4.41 -2.76
N LYS A 112 -7.75 5.13 -3.28
CA LYS A 112 -7.29 5.11 -4.67
C LYS A 112 -5.92 4.45 -4.81
N SER A 113 -5.07 4.57 -3.79
CA SER A 113 -3.73 3.96 -3.78
C SER A 113 -3.47 3.26 -2.46
N LEU A 114 -3.03 2.00 -2.54
CA LEU A 114 -2.65 1.21 -1.37
C LEU A 114 -1.22 0.67 -1.55
N HIS A 115 -0.35 1.00 -0.60
CA HIS A 115 1.00 0.47 -0.53
C HIS A 115 1.19 -0.26 0.80
N THR A 116 1.31 -1.59 0.78
CA THR A 116 1.34 -2.39 2.01
C THR A 116 2.07 -3.73 1.82
N ILE A 117 2.08 -4.55 2.88
CA ILE A 117 2.56 -5.94 2.90
C ILE A 117 1.38 -6.84 3.24
N PHE A 118 1.25 -7.99 2.57
CA PHE A 118 0.20 -8.97 2.84
C PHE A 118 0.80 -10.21 3.49
N GLY A 119 1.04 -10.17 4.80
CA GLY A 119 1.79 -11.19 5.53
C GLY A 119 0.96 -12.26 6.25
N GLU A 120 -0.37 -12.23 6.15
CA GLU A 120 -1.27 -13.21 6.77
C GLU A 120 -1.52 -14.44 5.88
N ASN A 121 -1.90 -15.56 6.48
CA ASN A 121 -2.30 -16.76 5.73
C ASN A 121 -3.51 -16.52 4.80
N LEU A 122 -4.43 -15.62 5.17
CA LEU A 122 -5.64 -15.29 4.39
C LEU A 122 -5.47 -14.01 3.54
N SER A 123 -4.22 -13.67 3.20
CA SER A 123 -3.89 -12.47 2.43
C SER A 123 -4.64 -12.34 1.11
N GLY A 124 -4.80 -13.44 0.37
CA GLY A 124 -5.54 -13.43 -0.89
C GLY A 124 -7.01 -13.08 -0.72
N LEU A 125 -7.68 -13.63 0.30
CA LEU A 125 -9.07 -13.31 0.64
C LEU A 125 -9.22 -11.85 1.07
N LEU A 126 -8.28 -11.34 1.88
CA LEU A 126 -8.30 -9.95 2.32
C LEU A 126 -8.14 -8.98 1.14
N LEU A 127 -7.23 -9.26 0.20
CA LEU A 127 -7.08 -8.46 -1.02
C LEU A 127 -8.36 -8.45 -1.87
N ARG A 128 -9.03 -9.61 -2.02
CA ARG A 128 -10.33 -9.68 -2.72
C ARG A 128 -11.39 -8.80 -2.05
N ASN A 129 -11.43 -8.79 -0.72
CA ASN A 129 -12.35 -7.95 0.04
C ASN A 129 -12.05 -6.46 -0.12
N ILE A 130 -10.76 -6.08 -0.08
CA ILE A 130 -10.32 -4.70 -0.33
C ILE A 130 -10.76 -4.25 -1.72
N PHE A 131 -10.55 -5.06 -2.76
CA PHE A 131 -11.01 -4.72 -4.12
C PHE A 131 -12.53 -4.59 -4.23
N LYS A 132 -13.30 -5.42 -3.50
CA LYS A 132 -14.76 -5.35 -3.50
C LYS A 132 -15.28 -4.06 -2.84
N LYS A 133 -14.64 -3.63 -1.74
CA LYS A 133 -15.05 -2.44 -0.97
C LYS A 133 -14.50 -1.14 -1.56
N CYS A 134 -13.21 -1.10 -1.87
CA CYS A 134 -12.52 0.08 -2.41
C CYS A 134 -12.72 0.20 -3.93
N LYS A 135 -13.95 0.51 -4.36
CA LYS A 135 -14.32 0.57 -5.79
C LYS A 135 -13.60 1.66 -6.60
N LYS A 136 -12.94 2.59 -5.91
CA LYS A 136 -12.12 3.66 -6.50
C LYS A 136 -10.63 3.32 -6.49
N LEU A 137 -10.22 2.11 -6.12
CA LEU A 137 -8.81 1.74 -6.08
C LEU A 137 -8.21 1.69 -7.49
N GLU A 138 -7.22 2.53 -7.72
CA GLU A 138 -6.52 2.72 -8.99
C GLU A 138 -5.19 1.97 -9.00
N SER A 139 -4.52 1.90 -7.84
CA SER A 139 -3.19 1.33 -7.72
C SER A 139 -2.96 0.52 -6.45
N ILE A 140 -2.10 -0.49 -6.58
CA ILE A 140 -1.55 -1.24 -5.46
C ILE A 140 -0.03 -1.38 -5.61
N GLU A 141 0.69 -1.22 -4.51
CA GLU A 141 2.12 -1.52 -4.39
C GLU A 141 2.36 -2.51 -3.23
N ILE A 142 2.94 -3.68 -3.53
CA ILE A 142 3.14 -4.75 -2.55
C ILE A 142 4.61 -5.12 -2.41
N PHE A 143 5.10 -5.20 -1.17
CA PHE A 143 6.41 -5.76 -0.87
C PHE A 143 6.36 -7.27 -0.65
N ARG A 144 7.24 -8.02 -1.33
CA ARG A 144 7.33 -9.47 -1.14
C ARG A 144 7.88 -9.87 0.23
N ARG A 145 8.85 -9.12 0.76
CA ARG A 145 9.50 -9.44 2.03
C ARG A 145 8.46 -9.31 3.16
N GLY A 146 8.18 -10.43 3.84
CA GLY A 146 7.14 -10.49 4.86
C GLY A 146 5.73 -10.77 4.32
N SER A 147 5.56 -10.92 3.01
CA SER A 147 4.28 -11.31 2.39
C SER A 147 4.12 -12.84 2.39
N ASN A 148 2.90 -13.31 2.60
CA ASN A 148 2.50 -14.71 2.36
C ASN A 148 1.79 -14.86 1.01
N LEU A 149 1.49 -13.76 0.32
CA LEU A 149 0.81 -13.75 -0.98
C LEU A 149 1.82 -13.98 -2.10
N SER A 150 1.68 -15.10 -2.82
CA SER A 150 2.52 -15.45 -3.96
C SER A 150 2.30 -14.49 -5.15
N GLY A 151 3.31 -14.34 -6.00
CA GLY A 151 3.22 -13.52 -7.20
C GLY A 151 2.11 -13.98 -8.14
N LYS A 152 2.04 -15.30 -8.39
CA LYS A 152 1.01 -15.94 -9.20
C LYS A 152 -0.40 -15.70 -8.66
N GLU A 153 -0.61 -15.89 -7.36
CA GLU A 153 -1.91 -15.67 -6.74
C GLU A 153 -2.32 -14.20 -6.79
N LEU A 154 -1.39 -13.28 -6.51
CA LEU A 154 -1.61 -11.84 -6.62
C LEU A 154 -2.06 -11.44 -8.03
N LEU A 155 -1.34 -11.89 -9.07
CA LEU A 155 -1.71 -11.63 -10.46
C LEU A 155 -3.12 -12.15 -10.76
N LYS A 156 -3.43 -13.37 -10.34
CA LYS A 156 -4.77 -13.97 -10.51
C LYS A 156 -5.85 -13.11 -9.85
N ILE A 157 -5.67 -12.73 -8.59
CA ILE A 157 -6.64 -11.90 -7.85
C ILE A 157 -6.83 -10.53 -8.53
N VAL A 158 -5.74 -9.90 -8.98
CA VAL A 158 -5.81 -8.61 -9.68
C VAL A 158 -6.62 -8.75 -10.97
N ALA A 159 -6.34 -9.75 -11.81
CA ALA A 159 -7.08 -9.94 -13.05
C ALA A 159 -8.57 -10.23 -12.82
N GLU A 160 -8.89 -11.04 -11.81
CA GLU A 160 -10.28 -11.49 -11.55
C GLU A 160 -11.11 -10.48 -10.76
N ASN A 161 -10.51 -9.73 -9.83
CA ASN A 161 -11.28 -9.00 -8.82
C ASN A 161 -11.00 -7.50 -8.71
N SER A 162 -9.93 -6.99 -9.33
CA SER A 162 -9.63 -5.55 -9.23
C SER A 162 -10.80 -4.68 -9.74
N PRO A 163 -10.97 -3.45 -9.23
CA PRO A 163 -11.95 -2.49 -9.74
C PRO A 163 -11.75 -2.11 -11.21
N LYS A 164 -12.78 -1.54 -11.86
CA LYS A 164 -12.72 -1.13 -13.28
C LYS A 164 -11.71 -0.02 -13.56
N ASN A 165 -11.45 0.83 -12.57
CA ASN A 165 -10.49 1.93 -12.63
C ASN A 165 -9.06 1.52 -12.21
N PHE A 166 -8.87 0.27 -11.76
CA PHE A 166 -7.56 -0.25 -11.42
C PHE A 166 -6.69 -0.34 -12.67
N HIS A 167 -5.51 0.27 -12.60
CA HIS A 167 -4.62 0.38 -13.75
C HIS A 167 -3.14 0.46 -13.37
N GLU A 168 -2.76 0.31 -12.10
CA GLU A 168 -1.35 0.30 -11.72
C GLU A 168 -1.06 -0.76 -10.66
N LEU A 169 -0.15 -1.68 -10.98
CA LEU A 169 0.33 -2.70 -10.06
C LEU A 169 1.85 -2.65 -9.97
N LYS A 170 2.33 -2.42 -8.75
CA LYS A 170 3.75 -2.32 -8.42
C LYS A 170 4.16 -3.46 -7.50
N PHE A 171 5.23 -4.17 -7.86
CA PHE A 171 5.77 -5.26 -7.08
C PHE A 171 7.19 -4.96 -6.62
N HIS A 172 7.52 -5.25 -5.36
CA HIS A 172 8.92 -5.29 -4.92
C HIS A 172 9.35 -6.72 -4.66
N ASN A 173 10.46 -7.16 -5.29
CA ASN A 173 11.07 -8.48 -5.10
C ASN A 173 10.18 -9.69 -5.50
N TYR A 174 9.22 -9.51 -6.40
CA TYR A 174 8.41 -10.61 -6.95
C TYR A 174 8.96 -11.20 -8.25
N TYR A 175 9.90 -10.51 -8.92
CA TYR A 175 10.33 -10.88 -10.27
C TYR A 175 10.92 -12.31 -10.35
N ALA A 176 11.60 -12.76 -9.30
CA ALA A 176 12.22 -14.08 -9.26
C ALA A 176 11.22 -15.23 -8.96
N GLU A 177 9.99 -14.92 -8.52
CA GLU A 177 8.96 -15.91 -8.18
C GLU A 177 8.05 -16.23 -9.36
N LEU A 178 7.93 -15.29 -10.30
CA LEU A 178 7.04 -15.42 -11.44
C LEU A 178 7.74 -16.18 -12.58
N ASP A 179 6.98 -17.00 -13.30
CA ASP A 179 7.41 -17.60 -14.55
C ASP A 179 6.71 -16.97 -15.77
N VAL A 180 7.09 -17.44 -16.96
CA VAL A 180 6.52 -16.95 -18.23
C VAL A 180 5.02 -17.24 -18.32
N GLU A 181 4.58 -18.40 -17.84
CA GLU A 181 3.20 -18.85 -17.95
C GLU A 181 2.26 -18.10 -16.99
N ASP A 182 2.77 -17.70 -15.82
CA ASP A 182 2.07 -16.82 -14.88
C ASP A 182 1.77 -15.46 -15.53
N LEU A 183 2.74 -14.86 -16.22
CA LEU A 183 2.54 -13.58 -16.92
C LEU A 183 1.59 -13.73 -18.12
N LYS A 184 1.76 -14.76 -18.95
CA LYS A 184 0.84 -15.01 -20.08
C LYS A 184 -0.60 -15.20 -19.59
N SER A 185 -0.80 -16.04 -18.58
CA SER A 185 -2.12 -16.31 -18.00
C SER A 185 -2.74 -15.03 -17.43
N PHE A 186 -1.93 -14.20 -16.78
CA PHE A 186 -2.36 -12.89 -16.30
C PHE A 186 -2.80 -11.98 -17.43
N PHE A 187 -1.98 -11.80 -18.47
CA PHE A 187 -2.31 -10.88 -19.57
C PHE A 187 -3.52 -11.34 -20.39
N ILE A 188 -3.68 -12.63 -20.63
CA ILE A 188 -4.88 -13.20 -21.27
C ILE A 188 -6.12 -12.87 -20.43
N SER A 189 -6.04 -13.05 -19.11
CA SER A 189 -7.14 -12.74 -18.20
C SER A 189 -7.41 -11.24 -18.13
N TRP A 190 -6.36 -10.42 -18.13
CA TRP A 190 -6.46 -8.96 -18.10
C TRP A 190 -7.12 -8.40 -19.37
N LYS A 191 -6.75 -8.93 -20.55
CA LYS A 191 -7.33 -8.53 -21.85
C LYS A 191 -8.83 -8.77 -21.94
N LYS A 192 -9.37 -9.73 -21.18
CA LYS A 192 -10.82 -9.99 -21.10
C LYS A 192 -11.56 -8.92 -20.30
N ARG A 193 -10.85 -8.11 -19.50
CA ARG A 193 -11.45 -6.96 -18.80
C ARG A 193 -11.68 -5.83 -19.80
N ASN A 194 -12.61 -4.94 -19.46
CA ASN A 194 -12.77 -3.65 -20.14
C ASN A 194 -12.25 -2.53 -19.22
N PRO A 195 -10.92 -2.38 -19.06
CA PRO A 195 -10.35 -1.38 -18.16
C PRO A 195 -10.48 0.02 -18.76
N GLN A 196 -10.66 1.03 -17.90
CA GLN A 196 -10.75 2.43 -18.34
C GLN A 196 -9.40 3.01 -18.79
N LYS A 197 -8.30 2.39 -18.36
CA LYS A 197 -6.91 2.82 -18.62
C LYS A 197 -6.06 1.58 -18.89
N SER A 198 -5.00 1.74 -19.70
CA SER A 198 -3.99 0.68 -19.87
C SER A 198 -3.34 0.34 -18.53
N LEU A 199 -3.09 -0.95 -18.29
CA LEU A 199 -2.44 -1.40 -17.07
C LEU A 199 -0.95 -1.06 -17.08
N THR A 200 -0.51 -0.36 -16.04
CA THR A 200 0.89 -0.16 -15.70
C THR A 200 1.36 -1.29 -14.79
N LEU A 201 2.27 -2.15 -15.25
CA LEU A 201 2.99 -3.08 -14.39
C LEU A 201 4.39 -2.53 -14.07
N ASN A 202 4.77 -2.54 -12.80
CA ASN A 202 6.09 -2.12 -12.36
C ASN A 202 6.75 -3.18 -11.48
N PHE A 203 7.90 -3.68 -11.93
CA PHE A 203 8.73 -4.58 -11.16
C PHE A 203 9.89 -3.78 -10.56
N LYS A 204 9.85 -3.59 -9.24
CA LYS A 204 10.89 -2.94 -8.44
C LYS A 204 11.82 -3.96 -7.80
N ASN A 205 13.09 -3.58 -7.65
CA ASN A 205 14.13 -4.42 -7.08
C ASN A 205 14.23 -5.77 -7.81
N VAL A 206 14.27 -5.73 -9.14
CA VAL A 206 14.55 -6.89 -9.97
C VAL A 206 16.00 -7.30 -9.68
N GLY A 207 16.19 -8.41 -8.95
CA GLY A 207 17.52 -8.97 -8.74
C GLY A 207 18.24 -9.25 -10.07
N SER A 208 19.54 -9.54 -10.01
CA SER A 208 20.42 -9.71 -11.19
C SER A 208 20.00 -10.82 -12.18
N LYS A 209 18.98 -11.63 -11.86
CA LYS A 209 18.44 -12.65 -12.76
C LYS A 209 17.67 -12.00 -13.92
N LYS A 210 18.35 -11.80 -15.03
CA LYS A 210 17.72 -11.48 -16.33
C LYS A 210 17.01 -12.74 -16.85
N ASN A 211 15.69 -12.80 -16.70
CA ASN A 211 14.87 -13.73 -17.47
C ASN A 211 14.53 -13.05 -18.82
N ASN A 212 15.25 -13.42 -19.89
CA ASN A 212 15.08 -12.83 -21.22
C ASN A 212 13.70 -13.16 -21.81
N GLU A 213 13.20 -14.37 -21.60
CA GLU A 213 11.90 -14.82 -22.11
C GLU A 213 10.74 -14.02 -21.50
N MET A 214 10.78 -13.73 -20.19
CA MET A 214 9.79 -12.86 -19.56
C MET A 214 9.79 -11.45 -20.17
N LYS A 215 10.97 -10.93 -20.55
CA LYS A 215 11.05 -9.61 -21.20
C LYS A 215 10.42 -9.65 -22.58
N GLU A 216 10.58 -10.73 -23.34
CA GLU A 216 9.98 -10.90 -24.65
C GLU A 216 8.46 -10.91 -24.58
N ILE A 217 7.87 -11.69 -23.67
CA ILE A 217 6.43 -11.71 -23.45
C ILE A 217 5.91 -10.33 -23.01
N ILE A 218 6.61 -9.67 -22.09
CA ILE A 218 6.27 -8.30 -21.68
C ILE A 218 6.22 -7.37 -22.90
N ASN A 219 7.24 -7.41 -23.76
CA ASN A 219 7.33 -6.55 -24.94
C ASN A 219 6.24 -6.87 -25.98
N GLU A 220 5.86 -8.15 -26.13
CA GLU A 220 4.76 -8.57 -27.01
C GLU A 220 3.44 -7.92 -26.59
N TYR A 221 3.09 -8.03 -25.30
CA TYR A 221 1.82 -7.50 -24.78
C TYR A 221 1.79 -5.97 -24.71
N GLU A 222 2.94 -5.32 -24.60
CA GLU A 222 3.08 -3.87 -24.71
C GLU A 222 2.81 -3.39 -26.15
N LYS A 223 3.35 -4.07 -27.16
CA LYS A 223 3.14 -3.73 -28.59
C LYS A 223 1.67 -3.77 -29.01
N ILE A 224 0.89 -4.71 -28.46
CA ILE A 224 -0.56 -4.84 -28.75
C ILE A 224 -1.43 -3.94 -27.86
N GLY A 225 -0.82 -3.06 -27.05
CA GLY A 225 -1.52 -2.03 -26.26
C GLY A 225 -2.27 -2.55 -25.02
N VAL A 226 -2.06 -3.80 -24.62
CA VAL A 226 -2.74 -4.41 -23.45
C VAL A 226 -2.17 -3.85 -22.14
N ILE A 227 -0.87 -3.56 -22.11
CA ILE A 227 -0.13 -3.08 -20.94
C ILE A 227 0.83 -1.95 -21.30
N LYS A 228 1.20 -1.17 -20.30
CA LYS A 228 2.41 -0.33 -20.29
C LYS A 228 3.30 -0.88 -19.18
N ILE A 229 4.58 -1.13 -19.42
CA ILE A 229 5.47 -1.62 -18.35
C ILE A 229 6.52 -0.56 -18.04
N LEU A 230 6.58 -0.19 -16.75
CA LEU A 230 7.65 0.65 -16.22
C LEU A 230 8.56 -0.24 -15.37
N LYS A 231 9.73 -0.61 -15.89
CA LYS A 231 10.77 -1.29 -15.10
C LYS A 231 11.63 -0.21 -14.44
N VAL A 232 11.62 -0.16 -13.11
CA VAL A 232 12.40 0.81 -12.30
C VAL A 232 13.20 0.07 -11.24
#